data_AF-A0A537H7V1-F1
#
_entry.id   AF-A0A537H7V1-F1
#
_cell.length_a   1.000
_cell.length_b   1.000
_cell.length_c   1.000
_cell.angle_alpha   90.00
_cell.angle_beta   90.00
_cell.angle_gamma   90.00
#
_symmetry.space_group_name_H-M   'P 1'
#
loop_
_entity.id
_entity.type
_entity.pdbx_description
1 polymer ?
#
loop_
_entity_poly.entity_id
_entity_poly.type
_entity_poly.pdbx_seq_one_letter_code
_entity_poly.pdbx_strand_id
1 'polypeptide(L)'
;KIVGISEKRIRDIHRIKPTREAIGLARRFSLTSPFAQAVLDESDMVIGGVRGALLTIKDGYAVANAGIDRKNAPLNSLVLWPHDPDLSARTLRDQIRREFGKHVGVVIVDSRVTPLRLGTTGLAIGAAGFRAVEDIRGNVDLHGREVRITFRAIADALAATAQLVMGESSERKPFVIIREAPVKMESDSGVREAKLAWNRCLYMSQIMPPGHDQSQHN
;
A
#
# COMPACT_ATOMS: atom_id res chain seq x y z
N LYS A 1 4.38 -0.77 8.89
CA LYS A 1 4.39 -1.55 10.17
C LYS A 1 4.39 -0.69 11.44
N ILE A 2 5.46 0.05 11.77
CA ILE A 2 5.58 0.75 13.07
C ILE A 2 4.41 1.73 13.32
N VAL A 3 3.94 2.42 12.30
CA VAL A 3 2.76 3.30 12.40
C VAL A 3 1.51 2.54 12.85
N GLY A 4 1.23 1.37 12.26
CA GLY A 4 0.11 0.52 12.70
C GLY A 4 0.26 0.06 14.16
N ILE A 5 1.48 -0.28 14.58
CA ILE A 5 1.77 -0.63 15.98
C ILE A 5 1.51 0.57 16.92
N SER A 6 1.97 1.77 16.58
CA SER A 6 1.72 2.97 17.40
C SER A 6 0.23 3.32 17.50
N GLU A 7 -0.55 2.97 16.48
CA GLU A 7 -2.01 3.13 16.45
C GLU A 7 -2.77 1.93 17.05
N LYS A 8 -2.07 0.96 17.66
CA LYS A 8 -2.67 -0.25 18.25
C LYS A 8 -3.45 -1.10 17.24
N ARG A 9 -3.06 -1.05 15.96
CA ARG A 9 -3.59 -1.90 14.87
C ARG A 9 -3.00 -3.31 14.94
N ILE A 10 -3.21 -3.99 16.07
CA ILE A 10 -2.68 -5.33 16.34
C ILE A 10 -3.83 -6.27 16.73
N ARG A 11 -3.88 -7.45 16.13
CA ARG A 11 -4.87 -8.49 16.46
C ARG A 11 -4.19 -9.79 16.86
N ASP A 12 -4.68 -10.40 17.93
CA ASP A 12 -4.32 -11.77 18.32
C ASP A 12 -4.99 -12.77 17.37
N ILE A 13 -4.19 -13.56 16.65
CA ILE A 13 -4.66 -14.51 15.64
C ILE A 13 -5.54 -15.62 16.23
N HIS A 14 -5.32 -15.99 17.50
CA HIS A 14 -6.06 -17.08 18.16
C HIS A 14 -7.47 -16.67 18.57
N ARG A 15 -7.74 -15.37 18.65
CA ARG A 15 -9.07 -14.83 18.97
C ARG A 15 -9.97 -14.67 17.75
N ILE A 16 -9.44 -14.87 16.55
CA ILE A 16 -10.17 -14.69 15.30
C ILE A 16 -10.99 -15.95 15.02
N LYS A 17 -12.31 -15.80 14.91
CA LYS A 17 -13.26 -16.88 14.61
C LYS A 17 -13.53 -16.93 13.09
N PRO A 18 -13.05 -17.94 12.36
CA PRO A 18 -13.21 -17.98 10.91
C PRO A 18 -14.64 -18.30 10.48
N THR A 19 -15.12 -17.58 9.48
CA THR A 19 -16.36 -17.88 8.75
C THR A 19 -16.16 -19.04 7.76
N ARG A 20 -17.26 -19.55 7.19
CA ARG A 20 -17.22 -20.58 6.14
C ARG A 20 -16.42 -20.11 4.91
N GLU A 21 -16.57 -18.84 4.55
CA GLU A 21 -15.83 -18.22 3.44
C GLU A 21 -14.32 -18.23 3.72
N ALA A 22 -13.90 -17.77 4.90
CA ALA A 22 -12.49 -17.79 5.31
C ALA A 22 -11.89 -19.21 5.28
N ILE A 23 -12.64 -20.21 5.73
CA ILE A 23 -12.22 -21.62 5.69
C ILE A 23 -12.05 -22.09 4.24
N GLY A 24 -12.96 -21.71 3.34
CA GLY A 24 -12.88 -22.02 1.90
C GLY A 24 -11.63 -21.40 1.25
N LEU A 25 -11.39 -20.11 1.49
CA LEU A 25 -10.20 -19.41 1.01
C LEU A 25 -8.92 -20.02 1.57
N ALA A 26 -8.89 -20.32 2.87
CA ALA A 26 -7.73 -20.91 3.52
C ALA A 26 -7.35 -22.26 2.94
N ARG A 27 -8.33 -23.12 2.67
CA ARG A 27 -8.12 -24.41 2.00
C ARG A 27 -7.61 -24.22 0.58
N ARG A 28 -8.26 -23.36 -0.21
CA ARG A 28 -7.95 -23.13 -1.63
C ARG A 28 -6.54 -22.56 -1.83
N PHE A 29 -6.13 -21.63 -0.97
CA PHE A 29 -4.88 -20.89 -1.12
C PHE A 29 -3.81 -21.26 -0.10
N SER A 30 -3.98 -22.36 0.64
CA SER A 30 -3.00 -22.85 1.64
C SER A 30 -2.65 -21.82 2.72
N LEU A 31 -3.67 -21.16 3.28
CA LEU A 31 -3.55 -20.24 4.41
C LEU A 31 -4.11 -20.89 5.69
N THR A 32 -3.92 -20.25 6.84
CA THR A 32 -4.68 -20.61 8.04
C THR A 32 -6.04 -19.92 8.02
N SER A 33 -7.10 -20.60 8.47
CA SER A 33 -8.45 -20.03 8.49
C SER A 33 -8.56 -18.72 9.30
N PRO A 34 -7.91 -18.57 10.48
CA PRO A 34 -7.89 -17.29 11.19
C PRO A 34 -7.20 -16.15 10.42
N PHE A 35 -6.15 -16.46 9.66
CA PHE A 35 -5.48 -15.44 8.83
C PHE A 35 -6.33 -15.03 7.64
N ALA A 36 -6.94 -16.00 6.93
CA ALA A 36 -7.87 -15.70 5.84
C ALA A 36 -9.06 -14.86 6.33
N GLN A 37 -9.57 -15.13 7.54
CA GLN A 37 -10.60 -14.30 8.15
C GLN A 37 -10.11 -12.87 8.43
N ALA A 38 -8.90 -12.71 8.96
CA ALA A 38 -8.33 -11.38 9.18
C ALA A 38 -8.21 -10.59 7.86
N VAL A 39 -7.80 -11.24 6.78
CA VAL A 39 -7.72 -10.63 5.45
C VAL A 39 -9.11 -10.20 4.96
N LEU A 40 -10.13 -11.04 5.13
CA LEU A 40 -11.51 -10.68 4.80
C LEU A 40 -12.00 -9.47 5.61
N ASP A 41 -11.72 -9.44 6.92
CA ASP A 41 -12.15 -8.34 7.80
C ASP A 41 -11.52 -6.99 7.41
N GLU A 42 -10.36 -7.00 6.75
CA GLU A 42 -9.55 -5.80 6.48
C GLU A 42 -9.46 -5.42 4.98
N SER A 43 -10.10 -6.19 4.11
CA SER A 43 -10.18 -5.93 2.68
C SER A 43 -11.58 -5.47 2.28
N ASP A 44 -11.62 -4.59 1.28
CA ASP A 44 -12.87 -4.23 0.61
C ASP A 44 -13.34 -5.37 -0.31
N MET A 45 -12.38 -6.15 -0.83
CA MET A 45 -12.64 -7.21 -1.79
C MET A 45 -11.48 -8.22 -1.84
N VAL A 46 -11.80 -9.50 -1.97
CA VAL A 46 -10.84 -10.55 -2.36
C VAL A 46 -11.07 -10.91 -3.82
N ILE A 47 -10.04 -10.76 -4.65
CA ILE A 47 -10.11 -11.03 -6.09
C ILE A 47 -9.79 -12.51 -6.36
N GLY A 48 -8.80 -13.05 -5.65
CA GLY A 48 -8.26 -14.37 -5.86
C GLY A 48 -6.96 -14.55 -5.10
N GLY A 49 -6.08 -15.42 -5.57
CA GLY A 49 -4.82 -15.62 -4.88
C GLY A 49 -3.94 -16.69 -5.50
N VAL A 50 -2.83 -16.93 -4.84
CA VAL A 50 -1.88 -18.02 -5.10
C VAL A 50 -1.62 -18.74 -3.78
N ARG A 51 -0.85 -19.82 -3.82
CA ARG A 51 -0.44 -20.52 -2.60
C ARG A 51 0.24 -19.54 -1.63
N GLY A 52 -0.34 -19.35 -0.44
CA GLY A 52 0.19 -18.51 0.62
C GLY A 52 -0.20 -17.02 0.57
N ALA A 53 -0.96 -16.57 -0.43
CA ALA A 53 -1.36 -15.15 -0.52
C ALA A 53 -2.68 -14.94 -1.28
N LEU A 54 -3.49 -13.99 -0.81
CA LEU A 54 -4.66 -13.48 -1.50
C LEU A 54 -4.33 -12.14 -2.17
N LEU A 55 -4.83 -11.92 -3.38
CA LEU A 55 -4.90 -10.61 -3.99
C LEU A 55 -6.19 -9.93 -3.53
N THR A 56 -6.04 -8.79 -2.86
CA THR A 56 -7.14 -8.04 -2.23
C THR A 56 -7.15 -6.60 -2.71
N ILE A 57 -8.34 -5.98 -2.71
CA ILE A 57 -8.49 -4.53 -2.68
C ILE A 57 -8.60 -4.08 -1.23
N LYS A 58 -7.78 -3.11 -0.84
CA LYS A 58 -7.86 -2.42 0.44
C LYS A 58 -7.65 -0.93 0.25
N ASP A 59 -8.61 -0.10 0.61
CA ASP A 59 -8.56 1.35 0.52
C ASP A 59 -8.19 1.83 -0.90
N GLY A 60 -8.64 1.08 -1.92
CA GLY A 60 -8.33 1.31 -3.34
C GLY A 60 -6.98 0.76 -3.83
N TYR A 61 -6.19 0.10 -2.98
CA TYR A 61 -4.94 -0.56 -3.35
C TYR A 61 -5.15 -2.04 -3.67
N ALA A 62 -4.58 -2.49 -4.79
CA ALA A 62 -4.40 -3.91 -5.07
C ALA A 62 -3.13 -4.41 -4.34
N VAL A 63 -3.31 -5.14 -3.24
CA VAL A 63 -2.22 -5.61 -2.38
C VAL A 63 -2.41 -7.05 -1.95
N ALA A 64 -1.33 -7.68 -1.49
CA ALA A 64 -1.39 -9.01 -0.93
C ALA A 64 -1.98 -8.96 0.49
N ASN A 65 -2.92 -9.86 0.79
CA ASN A 65 -3.43 -10.12 2.14
C ASN A 65 -3.91 -8.87 2.91
N ALA A 66 -4.53 -7.91 2.23
CA ALA A 66 -4.99 -6.65 2.81
C ALA A 66 -3.86 -5.85 3.51
N GLY A 67 -2.61 -6.03 3.11
CA GLY A 67 -1.46 -5.40 3.76
C GLY A 67 -1.20 -5.90 5.19
N ILE A 68 -1.85 -6.99 5.60
CA ILE A 68 -1.65 -7.57 6.94
C ILE A 68 -0.27 -8.21 7.00
N ASP A 69 0.51 -7.79 7.99
CA ASP A 69 1.84 -8.30 8.23
C ASP A 69 1.87 -9.27 9.42
N ARG A 70 2.44 -10.46 9.17
CA ARG A 70 2.75 -11.48 10.19
C ARG A 70 4.23 -11.49 10.58
N LYS A 71 5.11 -11.12 9.65
CA LYS A 71 6.56 -11.12 9.89
C LYS A 71 6.91 -9.92 10.78
N ASN A 72 7.80 -10.09 11.75
CA ASN A 72 8.15 -9.04 12.73
C ASN A 72 6.94 -8.44 13.50
N ALA A 73 5.81 -9.13 13.55
CA ALA A 73 4.74 -8.85 14.49
C ALA A 73 5.10 -9.47 15.86
N PRO A 74 4.52 -8.97 16.97
CA PRO A 74 4.57 -9.70 18.24
C PRO A 74 4.06 -11.14 18.07
N LEU A 75 4.52 -12.05 18.94
CA LEU A 75 4.12 -13.46 18.85
C LEU A 75 2.60 -13.59 18.84
N ASN A 76 2.08 -14.50 18.00
CA ASN A 76 0.64 -14.74 17.81
C ASN A 76 -0.16 -13.52 17.33
N SER A 77 0.48 -12.47 16.83
CA SER A 77 -0.19 -11.24 16.44
C SER A 77 -0.13 -10.99 14.93
N LEU A 78 -1.12 -10.25 14.45
CA LEU A 78 -1.20 -9.66 13.12
C LEU A 78 -1.07 -8.15 13.27
N VAL A 79 -0.23 -7.52 12.45
CA VAL A 79 -0.18 -6.05 12.36
C VAL A 79 -0.94 -5.62 11.12
N LEU A 80 -1.91 -4.74 11.31
CA LEU A 80 -2.76 -4.21 10.25
C LEU A 80 -2.22 -2.85 9.80
N TRP A 81 -2.69 -2.37 8.65
CA TRP A 81 -2.42 -0.99 8.25
C TRP A 81 -2.99 0.02 9.26
N PRO A 82 -2.39 1.23 9.33
CA PRO A 82 -2.98 2.39 10.00
C PRO A 82 -4.42 2.62 9.58
N HIS A 83 -5.23 3.24 10.43
CA HIS A 83 -6.63 3.54 10.09
C HIS A 83 -6.73 4.51 8.90
N ASP A 84 -5.89 5.55 8.90
CA ASP A 84 -5.76 6.51 7.81
C ASP A 84 -4.27 6.88 7.69
N PRO A 85 -3.50 6.19 6.83
CA PRO A 85 -2.07 6.43 6.70
C PRO A 85 -1.71 7.86 6.23
N ASP A 86 -2.59 8.53 5.49
CA ASP A 86 -2.40 9.94 5.09
C ASP A 86 -2.55 10.86 6.31
N LEU A 87 -3.52 10.60 7.19
CA LEU A 87 -3.66 11.32 8.46
C LEU A 87 -2.47 11.07 9.39
N SER A 88 -1.97 9.83 9.46
CA SER A 88 -0.77 9.51 10.22
C SER A 88 0.45 10.28 9.70
N ALA A 89 0.61 10.36 8.37
CA ALA A 89 1.67 11.13 7.73
C ALA A 89 1.57 12.63 8.05
N ARG A 90 0.36 13.21 7.96
CA ARG A 90 0.10 14.61 8.30
C ARG A 90 0.39 14.91 9.77
N THR A 91 -0.05 14.03 10.66
CA THR A 91 0.17 14.17 12.11
C THR A 91 1.66 14.17 12.44
N LEU A 92 2.42 13.22 11.87
CA LEU A 92 3.86 13.13 12.08
C LEU A 92 4.59 14.36 11.52
N ARG A 93 4.23 14.80 10.31
CA ARG A 93 4.77 16.03 9.70
C ARG A 93 4.55 17.24 10.61
N ASP A 94 3.34 17.41 11.11
CA ASP A 94 2.98 18.56 11.93
C ASP A 94 3.65 18.52 13.31
N GLN A 95 3.84 17.33 13.88
CA GLN A 95 4.67 17.11 15.08
C GLN A 95 6.12 17.54 14.84
N ILE A 96 6.75 17.07 13.75
CA ILE A 96 8.12 17.44 13.39
C ILE A 96 8.25 18.95 13.22
N ARG A 97 7.26 19.60 12.58
CA ARG A 97 7.24 21.06 12.45
C ARG A 97 7.14 21.75 13.81
N ARG A 98 6.27 21.30 14.71
CA ARG A 98 6.10 21.90 16.04
C ARG A 98 7.34 21.73 16.92
N GLU A 99 7.94 20.55 16.92
CA GLU A 99 9.06 20.22 17.80
C GLU A 99 10.40 20.76 17.29
N PHE A 100 10.61 20.76 15.96
CA PHE A 100 11.91 21.07 15.37
C PHE A 100 11.91 22.26 14.40
N GLY A 101 10.75 22.87 14.14
CA GLY A 101 10.62 23.98 13.18
C GLY A 101 10.93 23.60 11.73
N LYS A 102 10.93 22.29 11.40
CA LYS A 102 11.31 21.80 10.06
C LYS A 102 10.09 21.55 9.19
N HIS A 103 10.18 22.00 7.93
CA HIS A 103 9.21 21.70 6.89
C HIS A 103 9.68 20.46 6.12
N VAL A 104 8.98 19.35 6.28
CA VAL A 104 9.35 18.06 5.70
C VAL A 104 8.18 17.42 4.96
N GLY A 105 8.50 16.58 3.97
CA GLY A 105 7.57 15.59 3.45
C GLY A 105 7.63 14.31 4.29
N VAL A 106 6.50 13.62 4.42
CA VAL A 106 6.40 12.32 5.10
C VAL A 106 5.75 11.31 4.17
N VAL A 107 6.30 10.10 4.09
CA VAL A 107 5.71 8.96 3.37
C VAL A 107 5.63 7.77 4.31
N ILE A 108 4.44 7.17 4.43
CA ILE A 108 4.24 5.89 5.09
C ILE A 108 4.34 4.80 4.03
N VAL A 109 5.25 3.86 4.27
CA VAL A 109 5.63 2.83 3.31
C VAL A 109 5.17 1.46 3.79
N ASP A 110 4.67 0.67 2.85
CA ASP A 110 4.53 -0.78 3.01
C ASP A 110 5.08 -1.51 1.77
N SER A 111 5.29 -2.82 1.88
CA SER A 111 5.85 -3.62 0.78
C SER A 111 4.75 -4.08 -0.18
N ARG A 112 5.02 -4.00 -1.49
CA ARG A 112 4.15 -4.54 -2.54
C ARG A 112 4.88 -5.52 -3.44
N VAL A 113 4.09 -6.37 -4.10
CA VAL A 113 4.53 -7.13 -5.29
C VAL A 113 4.15 -6.38 -6.56
N THR A 114 4.86 -6.65 -7.65
CA THR A 114 4.58 -6.07 -8.97
C THR A 114 4.23 -7.20 -9.95
N PRO A 115 3.18 -7.05 -10.79
CA PRO A 115 2.81 -8.07 -11.77
C PRO A 115 4.01 -8.54 -12.59
N LEU A 116 4.16 -9.87 -12.71
CA LEU A 116 5.20 -10.54 -13.50
C LEU A 116 6.66 -10.17 -13.11
N ARG A 117 6.89 -9.70 -11.88
CA ARG A 117 8.24 -9.40 -11.36
C ARG A 117 8.46 -10.11 -10.02
N LEU A 118 9.61 -10.74 -9.89
CA LEU A 118 10.02 -11.38 -8.64
C LEU A 118 10.55 -10.32 -7.65
N GLY A 119 10.17 -10.45 -6.37
CA GLY A 119 10.60 -9.59 -5.28
C GLY A 119 9.54 -8.56 -4.85
N THR A 120 9.79 -7.90 -3.71
CA THR A 120 8.98 -6.79 -3.20
C THR A 120 9.67 -5.45 -3.39
N THR A 121 8.87 -4.39 -3.49
CA THR A 121 9.30 -2.99 -3.58
C THR A 121 8.39 -2.13 -2.71
N GLY A 122 8.86 -0.96 -2.31
CA GLY A 122 8.06 -0.05 -1.46
C GLY A 122 6.86 0.53 -2.21
N LEU A 123 5.75 0.65 -1.50
CA LEU A 123 4.50 1.32 -1.90
C LEU A 123 4.22 2.44 -0.91
N ALA A 124 3.91 3.63 -1.39
CA ALA A 124 3.39 4.69 -0.54
C ALA A 124 1.91 4.41 -0.21
N ILE A 125 1.65 4.05 1.05
CA ILE A 125 0.28 3.84 1.55
C ILE A 125 -0.30 5.09 2.21
N GLY A 126 0.55 6.08 2.51
CA GLY A 126 0.17 7.42 2.98
C GLY A 126 1.28 8.44 2.73
N ALA A 127 0.93 9.70 2.53
CA ALA A 127 1.88 10.79 2.26
C ALA A 127 1.37 12.14 2.79
N ALA A 128 2.29 13.06 3.08
CA ALA A 128 1.96 14.44 3.45
C ALA A 128 3.12 15.40 3.17
N GLY A 129 2.82 16.65 2.84
CA GLY A 129 3.81 17.73 2.75
C GLY A 129 4.47 17.90 1.37
N PHE A 130 4.13 17.06 0.40
CA PHE A 130 4.60 17.14 -0.99
C PHE A 130 3.63 16.45 -1.95
N ARG A 131 3.71 16.78 -3.23
CA ARG A 131 2.89 16.18 -4.29
C ARG A 131 3.29 14.71 -4.53
N ALA A 132 2.36 13.79 -4.35
CA ALA A 132 2.61 12.35 -4.45
C ALA A 132 2.72 11.89 -5.91
N VAL A 133 1.98 12.52 -6.81
CA VAL A 133 2.02 12.28 -8.25
C VAL A 133 2.28 13.56 -9.02
N GLU A 134 3.33 13.57 -9.83
CA GLU A 134 3.62 14.70 -10.71
C GLU A 134 3.08 14.43 -12.11
N ASP A 135 2.14 15.26 -12.54
CA ASP A 135 1.68 15.31 -13.93
C ASP A 135 2.72 16.04 -14.78
N ILE A 136 3.37 15.33 -15.70
CA ILE A 136 4.36 15.92 -16.62
C ILE A 136 3.83 15.99 -18.06
N ARG A 137 2.54 15.80 -18.26
CA ARG A 137 1.92 15.98 -19.58
C ARG A 137 2.01 17.44 -20.00
N GLY A 138 2.17 17.69 -21.30
CA GLY A 138 2.42 19.03 -21.83
C GLY A 138 3.89 19.47 -21.78
N ASN A 139 4.75 18.79 -21.01
CA ASN A 139 6.19 19.02 -21.09
C ASN A 139 6.75 18.53 -22.44
N VAL A 140 7.89 19.08 -22.86
CA VAL A 140 8.59 18.65 -24.07
C VAL A 140 9.72 17.67 -23.74
N ASP A 141 9.87 16.63 -24.56
CA ASP A 141 10.99 15.68 -24.46
C ASP A 141 12.28 16.25 -25.10
N LEU A 142 13.35 15.44 -25.10
CA LEU A 142 14.66 15.81 -25.66
C LEU A 142 14.63 16.17 -27.16
N HIS A 143 13.55 15.84 -27.87
CA HIS A 143 13.36 16.10 -29.30
C HIS A 143 12.20 17.07 -29.57
N GLY A 144 11.73 17.80 -28.55
CA GLY A 144 10.66 18.79 -28.68
C GLY A 144 9.25 18.18 -28.83
N ARG A 145 9.07 16.88 -28.57
CA ARG A 145 7.75 16.23 -28.62
C ARG A 145 7.04 16.37 -27.28
N GLU A 146 5.75 16.65 -27.32
CA GLU A 146 4.93 16.75 -26.11
C GLU A 146 4.74 15.39 -25.43
N VAL A 147 4.93 15.36 -24.11
CA VAL A 147 4.59 14.22 -23.26
C VAL A 147 3.08 14.17 -23.07
N ARG A 148 2.43 13.05 -23.43
CA ARG A 148 0.95 12.97 -23.48
C ARG A 148 0.27 12.22 -22.35
N ILE A 149 0.92 11.21 -21.78
CA ILE A 149 0.27 10.25 -20.88
C ILE A 149 0.97 10.08 -19.53
N THR A 150 2.13 10.70 -19.34
CA THR A 150 3.03 10.33 -18.27
C THR A 150 2.74 11.10 -16.98
N PHE A 151 2.53 10.36 -15.91
CA PHE A 151 2.57 10.83 -14.54
C PHE A 151 3.74 10.16 -13.83
N ARG A 152 4.49 10.92 -13.03
CA ARG A 152 5.57 10.38 -12.20
C ARG A 152 5.03 10.09 -10.81
N ALA A 153 5.08 8.83 -10.39
CA ALA A 153 4.69 8.41 -9.05
C ALA A 153 5.80 8.73 -8.03
N ILE A 154 5.92 10.00 -7.64
CA ILE A 154 6.99 10.52 -6.78
C ILE A 154 6.99 9.81 -5.41
N ALA A 155 5.82 9.68 -4.77
CA ALA A 155 5.73 9.03 -3.47
C ALA A 155 6.17 7.55 -3.52
N ASP A 156 5.78 6.81 -4.57
CA ASP A 156 6.17 5.41 -4.75
C ASP A 156 7.66 5.26 -5.07
N ALA A 157 8.24 6.17 -5.85
CA ALA A 157 9.69 6.16 -6.11
C ALA A 157 10.50 6.38 -4.82
N LEU A 158 10.05 7.30 -3.96
CA LEU A 158 10.66 7.52 -2.64
C LEU A 158 10.44 6.31 -1.72
N ALA A 159 9.25 5.71 -1.74
CA ALA A 159 8.93 4.51 -0.97
C ALA A 159 9.83 3.33 -1.37
N ALA A 160 10.01 3.09 -2.66
CA ALA A 160 10.92 2.07 -3.18
C ALA A 160 12.37 2.30 -2.75
N THR A 161 12.84 3.56 -2.82
CA THR A 161 14.18 3.95 -2.36
C THR A 161 14.35 3.75 -0.86
N ALA A 162 13.36 4.13 -0.07
CA ALA A 162 13.38 3.95 1.38
C ALA A 162 13.39 2.46 1.76
N GLN A 163 12.55 1.64 1.14
CA GLN A 163 12.48 0.20 1.43
C GLN A 163 13.83 -0.49 1.20
N LEU A 164 14.56 -0.12 0.14
CA LEU A 164 15.90 -0.66 -0.12
C LEU A 164 16.85 -0.47 1.06
N VAL A 165 16.75 0.66 1.77
CA VAL A 165 17.61 0.97 2.93
C VAL A 165 17.04 0.39 4.22
N MET A 166 15.72 0.38 4.38
CA MET A 166 15.01 -0.18 5.54
C MET A 166 15.26 -1.68 5.69
N GLY A 167 15.35 -2.39 4.56
CA GLY A 167 15.35 -3.85 4.54
C GLY A 167 13.95 -4.42 4.75
N GLU A 168 13.87 -5.76 4.76
CA GLU A 168 12.59 -6.50 4.74
C GLU A 168 12.45 -7.49 5.91
N SER A 169 13.47 -7.55 6.78
CA SER A 169 13.66 -8.58 7.80
C SER A 169 14.04 -7.95 9.15
N SER A 170 15.18 -8.31 9.74
CA SER A 170 15.60 -7.97 11.10
C SER A 170 16.51 -6.75 11.19
N GLU A 171 16.61 -5.93 10.14
CA GLU A 171 17.52 -4.78 10.06
C GLU A 171 17.15 -3.67 11.04
N ARG A 172 15.90 -3.65 11.53
CA ARG A 172 15.39 -2.70 12.54
C ARG A 172 15.59 -1.23 12.15
N LYS A 173 15.39 -0.90 10.87
CA LYS A 173 15.43 0.47 10.34
C LYS A 173 14.01 0.92 9.95
N PRO A 174 13.19 1.40 10.88
CA PRO A 174 11.78 1.68 10.63
C PRO A 174 11.51 3.01 9.91
N PHE A 175 12.51 3.88 9.77
CA PHE A 175 12.41 5.15 9.05
C PHE A 175 13.71 5.44 8.30
N VAL A 176 13.61 6.24 7.24
CA VAL A 176 14.72 6.72 6.40
C VAL A 176 14.51 8.20 6.15
N ILE A 177 15.60 8.98 6.14
CA ILE A 177 15.57 10.40 5.76
C ILE A 177 16.18 10.52 4.36
N ILE A 178 15.39 11.03 3.42
CA ILE A 178 15.85 11.37 2.08
C ILE A 178 16.03 12.89 2.04
N ARG A 179 17.26 13.35 1.78
CA ARG A 179 17.57 14.78 1.62
C ARG A 179 17.69 15.11 0.15
N GLU A 180 17.44 16.38 -0.19
CA GLU A 180 17.47 16.87 -1.58
C GLU A 180 16.59 16.04 -2.54
N ALA A 181 15.48 15.50 -2.02
CA ALA A 181 14.51 14.78 -2.83
C ALA A 181 13.87 15.79 -3.81
N PRO A 182 13.79 15.50 -5.13
CA PRO A 182 13.23 16.41 -6.11
C PRO A 182 11.70 16.40 -6.05
N VAL A 183 11.15 16.91 -4.95
CA VAL A 183 9.71 16.94 -4.65
C VAL A 183 9.21 18.37 -4.64
N LYS A 184 7.98 18.55 -5.13
CA LYS A 184 7.26 19.81 -4.96
C LYS A 184 6.53 19.80 -3.62
N MET A 185 6.97 20.66 -2.70
CA MET A 185 6.34 20.80 -1.38
C MET A 185 4.94 21.40 -1.50
N GLU A 186 3.95 20.77 -0.86
CA GLU A 186 2.55 21.20 -0.87
C GLU A 186 1.91 20.93 0.51
N SER A 187 1.06 21.83 0.98
CA SER A 187 0.48 21.78 2.34
C SER A 187 -0.64 20.75 2.46
N ASP A 188 -1.49 20.67 1.44
CA ASP A 188 -2.55 19.67 1.32
C ASP A 188 -2.11 18.62 0.29
N SER A 189 -1.74 17.45 0.79
CA SER A 189 -1.33 16.33 -0.05
C SER A 189 -1.61 15.00 0.63
N GLY A 190 -1.60 13.94 -0.18
CA GLY A 190 -1.89 12.57 0.23
C GLY A 190 -1.77 11.61 -0.95
N VAL A 191 -1.83 10.32 -0.68
CA VAL A 191 -1.73 9.28 -1.74
C VAL A 191 -3.04 9.07 -2.50
N ARG A 192 -4.12 9.78 -2.14
CA ARG A 192 -5.40 9.70 -2.87
C ARG A 192 -5.24 9.94 -4.37
N GLU A 193 -4.41 10.90 -4.77
CA GLU A 193 -4.14 11.20 -6.19
C GLU A 193 -3.32 10.12 -6.91
N ALA A 194 -2.63 9.26 -6.15
CA ALA A 194 -1.90 8.11 -6.67
C ALA A 194 -2.79 6.89 -6.95
N LYS A 195 -4.06 6.91 -6.49
CA LYS A 195 -5.02 5.82 -6.68
C LYS A 195 -5.75 5.99 -8.02
N LEU A 196 -5.93 4.88 -8.72
CA LEU A 196 -6.71 4.82 -9.95
C LEU A 196 -7.95 3.95 -9.75
N ALA A 197 -9.07 4.37 -10.35
CA ALA A 197 -10.26 3.54 -10.42
C ALA A 197 -9.98 2.24 -11.19
N TRP A 198 -10.69 1.16 -10.86
CA TRP A 198 -10.49 -0.18 -11.43
C TRP A 198 -10.46 -0.18 -12.96
N ASN A 199 -11.46 0.45 -13.59
CA ASN A 199 -11.60 0.54 -15.04
C ASN A 199 -10.55 1.41 -15.74
N ARG A 200 -9.80 2.23 -14.98
CA ARG A 200 -8.69 3.05 -15.48
C ARG A 200 -7.31 2.45 -15.20
N CYS A 201 -7.24 1.41 -14.37
CA CYS A 201 -6.00 0.73 -14.08
C CYS A 201 -5.68 -0.27 -15.19
N LEU A 202 -4.49 -0.15 -15.80
CA LEU A 202 -4.03 -1.02 -16.88
C LEU A 202 -4.13 -2.52 -16.53
N TYR A 203 -3.86 -2.88 -15.28
CA TYR A 203 -3.91 -4.28 -14.85
C TYR A 203 -5.31 -4.70 -14.41
N MET A 204 -5.94 -3.92 -13.53
CA MET A 204 -7.21 -4.33 -12.93
C MET A 204 -8.35 -4.34 -13.96
N SER A 205 -8.33 -3.43 -14.94
CA SER A 205 -9.32 -3.41 -16.04
C SER A 205 -9.35 -4.69 -16.88
N GLN A 206 -8.30 -5.53 -16.81
CA GLN A 206 -8.21 -6.80 -17.53
C GLN A 206 -8.65 -8.00 -16.67
N ILE A 207 -9.01 -7.76 -15.41
CA ILE A 207 -9.47 -8.77 -14.46
C ILE A 207 -10.98 -8.54 -14.27
N MET A 208 -11.78 -9.59 -14.51
CA MET A 208 -13.21 -9.56 -14.23
C MET A 208 -13.44 -9.33 -12.73
N PRO A 209 -14.27 -8.35 -12.33
CA PRO A 209 -14.64 -8.19 -10.94
C PRO A 209 -15.37 -9.46 -10.44
N PRO A 210 -15.17 -9.88 -9.18
CA PRO A 210 -15.96 -10.94 -8.58
C PRO A 210 -17.46 -10.64 -8.71
N GLY A 211 -18.25 -11.60 -9.23
CA GLY A 211 -19.71 -11.48 -9.35
C GLY A 211 -20.24 -11.03 -10.72
N HIS A 212 -19.39 -10.75 -11.71
CA HIS A 212 -19.84 -10.61 -13.10
C HIS A 212 -20.07 -11.99 -13.73
N ASP A 213 -21.35 -12.33 -13.95
CA ASP A 213 -21.79 -13.56 -14.60
C ASP A 213 -21.47 -13.52 -16.10
N GLN A 214 -20.94 -14.63 -16.65
CA GLN A 214 -20.55 -14.75 -18.07
C GLN A 214 -21.75 -14.98 -19.01
N SER A 215 -22.98 -14.97 -18.48
CA SER A 215 -24.20 -15.28 -19.21
C SER A 215 -24.71 -14.18 -20.15
N GLN A 216 -24.06 -13.01 -20.21
CA GLN A 216 -24.50 -11.87 -21.05
C GLN A 216 -23.67 -11.64 -22.33
N HIS A 217 -22.67 -12.48 -22.63
CA HIS A 217 -21.80 -12.31 -23.80
C HIS A 217 -21.68 -13.54 -24.71
N ASN A 218 -22.70 -14.41 -24.73
CA ASN A 218 -22.87 -15.42 -25.79
C ASN A 218 -24.19 -15.20 -26.52
#